data_AF-A0A1Y5K862-F1
#
_entry.id   AF-A0A1Y5K862-F1
#
_cell.length_a   1.000
_cell.length_b   1.000
_cell.length_c   1.000
_cell.angle_alpha   90.00
_cell.angle_beta   90.00
_cell.angle_gamma   90.00
#
_symmetry.space_group_name_H-M   'P 1'
#
loop_
_entity.id
_entity.type
_entity.pdbx_description
1 polymer ?
#
loop_
_entity_poly.entity_id
_entity_poly.type
_entity_poly.pdbx_seq_one_letter_code
_entity_poly.pdbx_strand_id
1 'polypeptide(L)' 'MEKKQIADEMTTLLRQLVMQNQLVMAARVLGVYFQRVWKIDEELSNRYVRGYFAKYYPKQLESHLKRQNRVG' A
#
# COMPACT_ATOMS: atom_id res chain seq x y z
N MET A 1 -23.11 -5.86 3.34
CA MET A 1 -21.71 -5.85 2.89
C MET A 1 -20.83 -5.82 4.12
N GLU A 2 -20.15 -6.92 4.43
CA GLU A 2 -19.15 -6.93 5.49
C GLU A 2 -18.06 -5.89 5.18
N LYS A 3 -17.79 -5.00 6.12
CA LYS A 3 -16.69 -4.04 6.00
C LYS A 3 -15.39 -4.83 6.08
N LYS A 4 -14.82 -5.22 4.94
CA LYS A 4 -13.50 -5.84 4.89
C LYS A 4 -12.48 -4.84 5.46
N GLN A 5 -12.02 -5.09 6.69
CA GLN A 5 -10.98 -4.31 7.33
C GLN A 5 -9.62 -5.00 7.14
N ILE A 6 -8.58 -4.20 7.02
CA ILE A 6 -7.21 -4.71 7.00
C ILE A 6 -6.87 -5.12 8.43
N ALA A 7 -6.34 -6.33 8.61
CA ALA A 7 -5.95 -6.81 9.94
C ALA A 7 -4.94 -5.86 10.61
N ASP A 8 -5.00 -5.73 11.93
CA ASP A 8 -4.13 -4.81 12.68
C ASP A 8 -2.64 -5.15 12.54
N GLU A 9 -2.32 -6.44 12.47
CA GLU A 9 -0.96 -6.93 12.20
C GLU A 9 -0.44 -6.44 10.85
N MET A 10 -1.29 -6.50 9.82
CA MET A 10 -0.97 -5.99 8.48
C MET A 10 -0.77 -4.48 8.52
N THR A 11 -1.63 -3.75 9.22
CA THR A 11 -1.48 -2.29 9.39
C THR A 11 -0.16 -1.93 10.09
N THR A 12 0.24 -2.72 11.09
CA THR A 12 1.50 -2.55 11.82
C THR A 12 2.71 -2.81 10.93
N LEU A 13 2.70 -3.90 10.15
CA LEU A 13 3.75 -4.22 9.19
C LEU A 13 3.92 -3.12 8.14
N LEU A 14 2.81 -2.64 7.56
CA LEU A 14 2.85 -1.57 6.57
C LEU A 14 3.44 -0.28 7.14
N ARG A 15 3.09 0.07 8.39
CA ARG A 15 3.66 1.23 9.07
C ARG A 15 5.17 1.09 9.22
N GLN A 16 5.67 -0.06 9.68
CA GLN A 16 7.10 -0.30 9.85
C GLN A 16 7.86 -0.19 8.52
N LEU A 17 7.34 -0.81 7.46
CA LEU A 17 7.94 -0.71 6.11
C LEU A 17 7.99 0.75 5.62
N VAL A 18 6.92 1.51 5.83
CA VAL A 18 6.89 2.93 5.43
C VAL A 18 7.86 3.77 6.25
N MET A 19 7.97 3.54 7.55
CA MET A 19 8.93 4.23 8.42
C MET A 19 10.39 3.96 8.01
N GLN A 20 10.66 2.79 7.44
CA GLN A 20 11.96 2.40 6.88
C GLN A 20 12.17 2.87 5.42
N ASN A 21 11.31 3.76 4.90
CA ASN A 21 11.33 4.21 3.50
C ASN A 21 11.11 3.10 2.46
N GLN A 22 10.61 1.93 2.86
CA GLN A 22 10.35 0.78 1.99
C GLN A 22 8.94 0.81 1.39
N LEU A 23 8.55 1.95 0.79
CA LEU A 23 7.18 2.17 0.29
C LEU A 23 6.76 1.15 -0.78
N VAL A 24 7.66 0.81 -1.70
CA VAL A 24 7.40 -0.19 -2.76
C VAL A 24 7.14 -1.57 -2.17
N MET A 25 7.89 -1.95 -1.12
CA MET A 25 7.69 -3.23 -0.44
C MET A 25 6.34 -3.24 0.29
N ALA A 26 6.00 -2.15 0.99
CA ALA A 26 4.70 -1.99 1.64
C ALA A 26 3.55 -2.12 0.62
N ALA A 27 3.68 -1.51 -0.56
CA ALA A 27 2.70 -1.61 -1.64
C ALA A 27 2.54 -3.04 -2.17
N ARG A 28 3.65 -3.76 -2.38
CA ARG A 28 3.62 -5.17 -2.82
C ARG A 28 2.97 -6.08 -1.78
N VAL A 29 3.34 -5.94 -0.50
CA VAL A 29 2.76 -6.72 0.60
C VAL A 29 1.25 -6.51 0.68
N LEU A 30 0.80 -5.25 0.61
CA LEU A 30 -0.63 -4.94 0.65
C LEU A 30 -1.38 -5.50 -0.58
N GLY A 31 -0.78 -5.40 -1.77
CA GLY A 31 -1.37 -5.96 -3.00
C GLY A 31 -1.55 -7.48 -2.92
N VAL A 32 -0.55 -8.19 -2.41
CA VAL A 32 -0.62 -9.64 -2.18
C VAL A 32 -1.65 -9.98 -1.11
N TYR A 33 -1.75 -9.19 -0.03
CA TYR A 33 -2.77 -9.37 1.00
C TYR A 33 -4.18 -9.26 0.41
N PHE A 34 -4.46 -8.25 -0.40
CA PHE A 34 -5.76 -8.12 -1.05
C PHE A 34 -6.06 -9.28 -1.99
N GLN A 35 -5.12 -9.72 -2.81
CA GLN A 35 -5.33 -10.85 -3.70
C GLN A 35 -5.55 -12.16 -2.93
N ARG A 36 -4.76 -12.43 -1.89
CA ARG A 36 -4.78 -13.72 -1.18
C ARG A 36 -5.88 -13.82 -0.14
N VAL A 37 -6.11 -12.74 0.62
CA VAL A 37 -7.06 -12.72 1.74
C VAL A 37 -8.42 -12.22 1.29
N TRP A 38 -8.46 -11.15 0.50
CA TRP A 38 -9.74 -10.58 0.05
C TRP A 38 -10.25 -11.20 -1.26
N LYS A 39 -9.43 -12.02 -1.93
CA LYS A 39 -9.76 -12.74 -3.16
C LYS A 39 -10.23 -11.81 -4.29
N ILE A 40 -9.58 -10.64 -4.40
CA ILE A 40 -9.84 -9.68 -5.47
C ILE A 40 -8.77 -9.77 -6.56
N ASP A 41 -9.14 -9.38 -7.78
CA ASP A 41 -8.22 -9.36 -8.91
C ASP A 41 -7.10 -8.31 -8.76
N GLU A 42 -6.11 -8.41 -9.63
CA GLU A 42 -4.95 -7.53 -9.64
C GLU A 42 -5.30 -6.07 -9.91
N GLU A 43 -6.25 -5.79 -10.80
CA GLU A 43 -6.62 -4.42 -11.14
C GLU A 43 -7.26 -3.72 -9.93
N LEU A 44 -8.23 -4.37 -9.29
CA LEU A 44 -8.90 -3.88 -8.10
C LEU A 44 -7.94 -3.79 -6.92
N SER A 45 -7.04 -4.76 -6.76
CA SER A 45 -5.96 -4.72 -5.77
C SER A 45 -5.07 -3.49 -5.95
N ASN A 46 -4.63 -3.22 -7.18
CA ASN A 46 -3.82 -2.06 -7.51
C ASN A 46 -4.53 -0.73 -7.21
N ARG A 47 -5.84 -0.64 -7.51
CA ARG A 47 -6.65 0.54 -7.16
C ARG A 47 -6.73 0.74 -5.64
N TYR A 48 -6.95 -0.32 -4.88
CA TYR A 48 -7.02 -0.24 -3.41
C TYR A 48 -5.68 0.10 -2.77
N VAL A 49 -4.56 -0.46 -3.27
CA VAL A 49 -3.22 -0.10 -2.81
C VAL A 49 -2.97 1.39 -3.00
N ARG A 50 -3.22 1.92 -4.21
CA ARG A 50 -3.05 3.36 -4.49
C ARG A 50 -3.88 4.23 -3.55
N GLY A 51 -5.16 3.89 -3.38
CA GLY A 51 -6.06 4.61 -2.47
C GLY A 51 -5.61 4.55 -1.01
N TYR A 52 -5.11 3.40 -0.56
CA TYR A 52 -4.61 3.22 0.81
C TYR A 52 -3.40 4.10 1.09
N PHE A 53 -2.36 4.05 0.24
CA PHE A 53 -1.16 4.86 0.47
C PHE A 53 -1.40 6.36 0.25
N ALA A 54 -2.28 6.75 -0.67
CA ALA A 54 -2.68 8.14 -0.81
C ALA A 54 -3.40 8.67 0.44
N LYS A 55 -4.25 7.84 1.08
CA LYS A 55 -5.00 8.23 2.28
C LYS A 55 -4.13 8.28 3.54
N TYR A 56 -3.32 7.25 3.79
CA TYR A 56 -2.64 7.06 5.07
C TYR A 56 -1.18 7.53 5.07
N TYR A 57 -0.52 7.54 3.91
CA TYR A 57 0.90 7.88 3.78
C TYR A 57 1.17 8.89 2.65
N PRO A 58 0.41 10.01 2.55
CA PRO A 58 0.50 10.93 1.42
C PRO A 58 1.90 11.55 1.27
N LYS A 59 2.57 11.89 2.38
CA LYS A 59 3.92 12.48 2.37
C LYS A 59 4.97 11.52 1.81
N GLN A 60 4.88 10.24 2.19
CA GLN A 60 5.81 9.22 1.72
C GLN A 60 5.55 8.88 0.26
N LEU A 61 4.28 8.83 -0.16
CA LEU A 61 3.91 8.66 -1.55
C LEU A 61 4.42 9.82 -2.41
N GLU A 62 4.19 11.07 -2.01
CA GLU A 62 4.69 12.25 -2.71
C GLU A 62 6.23 12.24 -2.80
N SER A 63 6.92 11.91 -1.71
CA SER A 63 8.38 11.81 -1.68
C SER A 63 8.93 10.71 -2.58
N HIS A 64 8.17 9.62 -2.77
CA HIS A 64 8.53 8.55 -3.69
C HIS A 64 8.32 8.98 -5.16
N LEU A 65 7.19 9.60 -5.47
CA LEU A 65 6.88 10.10 -6.81
C LEU A 65 7.88 11.20 -7.25
N LYS A 66 8.22 12.12 -6.35
CA LYS A 66 9.28 13.13 -6.62
C LYS A 66 10.63 12.48 -6.92
N ARG A 67 10.97 11.39 -6.23
CA ARG A 67 12.20 10.64 -6.49
C ARG A 67 12.16 9.94 -7.85
N GLN A 68 11.03 9.35 -8.22
CA GLN A 68 10.86 8.73 -9.54
C GLN A 68 10.96 9.75 -10.68
N ASN A 69 10.29 10.90 -10.55
CA ASN A 69 10.30 11.95 -11.58
C ASN A 69 11.64 12.69 -11.71
N ARG A 70 12.55 12.56 -10.74
CA ARG A 70 13.92 13.11 -10.82
C ARG A 70 14.90 12.18 -11.54
N VAL A 71 14.53 10.93 -11.72
CA VAL A 71 15.37 9.88 -12.35
C VAL A 71 14.84 9.55 -13.77
N GLY A 72 13.74 10.20 -14.19
CA GLY A 72 13.16 10.09 -15.54
C GLY A 72 13.54 11.26 -16.43
#